data_AF-A0A6A6LN35-F1
#
_entry.id   AF-A0A6A6LN35-F1
#
_cell.length_a   1.000
_cell.length_b   1.000
_cell.length_c   1.000
_cell.angle_alpha   90.00
_cell.angle_beta   90.00
_cell.angle_gamma   90.00
#
_symmetry.space_group_name_H-M   'P 1'
#
loop_
_entity.id
_entity.type
_entity.pdbx_description
1 polymer ?
#
loop_
_entity_poly.entity_id
_entity_poly.type
_entity_poly.pdbx_seq_one_letter_code
_entity_poly.pdbx_strand_id
1 'polypeptide(L)'
;MERQGLLCGSDGLPHLIVSGDQRHWGEFITPGMLFLYIAGWIGWVGRSYLIAIRGEKKPAMKEIIIDVPLASGLFFFNLLLYFRKEELILYSN
;
A
#
# COMPACT_ATOMS: atom_id res chain seq x y z
N MET A 1 -1.18 13.54 27.97
CA MET A 1 -2.51 13.14 27.46
C MET A 1 -2.46 13.35 25.96
N GLU A 2 -2.28 12.26 25.21
CA GLU A 2 -2.09 12.30 23.76
C GLU A 2 -3.26 13.03 23.09
N ARG A 3 -2.89 14.06 22.33
CA ARG A 3 -3.73 15.08 21.70
C ARG A 3 -4.46 14.53 20.47
N GLN A 4 -5.28 13.51 20.64
CA GLN A 4 -6.19 13.08 19.60
C GLN A 4 -7.57 13.56 20.03
N GLY A 5 -8.17 14.47 19.28
CA GLY A 5 -9.43 15.15 19.60
C GLY A 5 -10.65 14.24 19.55
N LEU A 6 -10.54 13.02 20.10
CA LEU A 6 -11.64 12.07 20.15
C LEU A 6 -12.75 12.66 21.01
N LEU A 7 -13.91 12.82 20.39
CA LEU A 7 -15.13 13.21 21.08
C LEU A 7 -15.55 12.07 22.01
N CYS A 8 -15.31 12.24 23.31
CA CYS A 8 -15.84 11.34 24.33
C CYS A 8 -17.37 11.50 24.40
N GLY A 9 -18.11 10.42 24.17
CA GLY A 9 -19.56 10.38 24.43
C GLY A 9 -19.86 10.40 25.93
N SER A 10 -21.14 10.48 26.30
CA SER A 10 -21.62 10.43 27.70
C SER A 10 -21.12 9.21 28.49
N ASP A 11 -20.72 8.17 27.77
CA ASP A 11 -20.31 6.88 28.32
C ASP A 11 -18.79 6.79 28.56
N GLY A 12 -18.04 7.87 28.25
CA GLY A 12 -16.59 7.95 28.50
C GLY A 12 -15.73 7.07 27.59
N LEU A 13 -16.31 6.39 26.60
CA LEU A 13 -15.56 5.62 25.61
C LEU A 13 -15.27 6.47 24.36
N PRO A 14 -14.04 6.41 23.83
CA PRO A 14 -13.71 7.06 22.57
C PRO A 14 -14.50 6.44 21.42
N HIS A 15 -15.35 7.24 20.77
CA HIS A 15 -16.10 6.79 19.60
C HIS A 15 -15.44 7.37 18.34
N LEU A 16 -15.03 6.49 17.43
CA LEU A 16 -14.44 6.88 16.15
C LEU A 16 -15.56 7.35 15.21
N ILE A 17 -15.58 8.64 14.88
CA ILE A 17 -16.55 9.18 13.91
C ILE A 17 -15.99 9.00 12.49
N VAL A 18 -16.46 7.96 11.79
CA VAL A 18 -16.10 7.67 10.38
C VAL A 18 -16.91 8.54 9.39
N SER A 19 -17.32 9.74 9.79
CA SER A 19 -18.21 10.61 8.99
C SER A 19 -17.48 11.51 8.00
N GLY A 20 -16.15 11.44 7.90
CA GLY A 20 -15.40 12.25 6.93
C GLY A 20 -15.45 13.76 7.21
N ASP A 21 -15.61 14.16 8.47
CA ASP A 21 -15.51 15.57 8.89
C ASP A 21 -14.04 16.01 8.97
N GLN A 22 -13.71 17.19 8.45
CA GLN A 22 -12.36 17.72 8.19
C GLN A 22 -11.46 17.76 9.44
N ARG A 23 -12.06 17.74 10.64
CA ARG A 23 -11.37 17.71 11.94
C ARG A 23 -10.93 16.31 12.38
N HIS A 24 -11.45 15.25 11.78
CA HIS A 24 -11.19 13.84 12.13
C HIS A 24 -10.58 13.02 10.97
N TRP A 25 -10.16 13.66 9.87
CA TRP A 25 -9.55 12.95 8.73
C TRP A 25 -8.24 12.22 9.10
N GLY A 26 -7.52 12.74 10.09
CA GLY A 26 -6.31 12.09 10.61
C GLY A 26 -6.57 10.75 11.29
N GLU A 27 -7.78 10.49 11.79
CA GLU A 27 -8.10 9.29 12.56
C GLU A 27 -8.45 8.09 11.65
N PHE A 28 -8.94 8.33 10.43
CA PHE A 28 -9.41 7.26 9.54
C PHE A 28 -8.84 7.33 8.11
N ILE A 29 -8.75 8.52 7.51
CA ILE A 29 -8.31 8.65 6.12
C ILE A 29 -6.80 8.45 6.00
N THR A 30 -6.00 9.01 6.91
CA THR A 30 -4.54 8.81 6.92
C THR A 30 -4.16 7.32 7.07
N PRO A 31 -4.65 6.57 8.09
CA PRO A 31 -4.35 5.14 8.19
C PRO A 31 -4.99 4.31 7.07
N GLY A 32 -6.18 4.71 6.57
CA GLY A 32 -6.84 4.04 5.44
C GLY A 32 -6.08 4.17 4.12
N MET A 33 -5.59 5.37 3.79
CA MET A 33 -4.74 5.58 2.61
C MET A 33 -3.42 4.82 2.72
N LEU A 34 -2.81 4.80 3.91
CA LEU A 34 -1.59 4.02 4.14
C LEU A 34 -1.84 2.52 3.94
N PHE A 35 -2.96 1.99 4.42
CA PHE A 35 -3.34 0.61 4.21
C PHE A 35 -3.55 0.30 2.72
N LEU A 36 -4.29 1.13 2.00
CA LEU A 36 -4.53 0.95 0.57
C LEU A 36 -3.24 1.05 -0.25
N TYR A 37 -2.32 1.92 0.16
CA TYR A 37 -0.99 2.02 -0.44
C TYR A 37 -0.22 0.71 -0.32
N ILE A 38 -0.15 0.13 0.88
CA ILE A 38 0.56 -1.14 1.13
C ILE A 38 -0.15 -2.31 0.43
N ALA A 39 -1.48 -2.37 0.49
CA ALA A 39 -2.26 -3.42 -0.17
C ALA A 39 -2.13 -3.36 -1.70
N GLY A 40 -2.22 -2.15 -2.27
CA GLY A 40 -2.02 -1.91 -3.70
C GLY A 40 -0.60 -2.26 -4.15
N TRP A 41 0.40 -1.93 -3.33
CA TRP A 41 1.80 -2.29 -3.54
C TRP A 41 1.98 -3.80 -3.72
N ILE A 42 1.49 -4.56 -2.73
CA ILE A 42 1.65 -6.02 -2.70
C ILE A 42 0.93 -6.66 -3.90
N GLY A 43 -0.30 -6.22 -4.19
CA GLY A 43 -1.04 -6.69 -5.36
C GLY A 43 -0.35 -6.40 -6.68
N TRP A 44 0.26 -5.23 -6.82
CA TRP A 44 0.98 -4.84 -8.04
C TRP A 44 2.26 -5.66 -8.26
N VAL A 45 3.05 -5.90 -7.21
CA VAL A 45 4.24 -6.77 -7.28
C VAL A 45 3.84 -8.21 -7.61
N GLY A 46 2.81 -8.76 -6.94
CA GLY A 46 2.31 -10.11 -7.20
C GLY A 46 1.84 -10.30 -8.64
N ARG A 47 1.05 -9.35 -9.17
CA ARG A 47 0.59 -9.37 -10.57
C ARG A 47 1.76 -9.30 -11.55
N SER A 48 2.74 -8.45 -11.27
CA SER A 48 3.92 -8.29 -12.11
C SER A 48 4.78 -9.56 -12.14
N TYR A 49 4.91 -10.26 -11.00
CA TYR A 49 5.62 -11.53 -10.91
C TYR A 49 4.94 -12.62 -11.74
N LEU A 50 3.61 -12.75 -11.64
CA LEU A 50 2.83 -13.68 -12.45
C LEU A 50 2.95 -13.42 -13.95
N ILE A 51 3.00 -12.14 -14.38
CA ILE A 51 3.21 -11.78 -15.78
C ILE A 51 4.61 -12.18 -16.25
N ALA A 52 5.65 -11.98 -15.42
CA ALA A 52 7.03 -12.30 -15.76
C ALA A 52 7.25 -13.82 -15.93
N ILE A 53 6.64 -14.66 -15.08
CA ILE A 53 6.81 -16.11 -15.14
C ILE A 53 5.93 -16.78 -16.22
N ARG A 54 4.88 -16.11 -16.72
CA ARG A 54 3.94 -16.66 -17.71
C ARG A 54 4.61 -17.06 -19.03
N GLY A 55 5.69 -16.39 -19.42
CA GLY A 55 6.44 -16.67 -20.65
C GLY A 55 7.45 -17.82 -20.54
N GLU A 56 7.64 -18.40 -19.35
CA GLU A 56 8.61 -19.47 -19.16
C GLU A 56 8.08 -20.86 -19.53
N LYS A 57 9.02 -21.78 -19.77
CA LYS A 57 8.72 -23.17 -20.17
C LYS A 57 7.94 -23.96 -19.11
N LYS A 58 7.98 -23.57 -17.84
CA LYS A 58 7.34 -24.25 -16.69
C LYS A 58 6.84 -23.26 -15.63
N PRO A 59 5.78 -22.47 -15.91
CA PRO A 59 5.31 -21.41 -15.01
C PRO A 59 4.84 -21.94 -13.65
N ALA A 60 4.11 -23.07 -13.63
CA ALA A 60 3.60 -23.68 -12.40
C ALA A 60 4.70 -24.11 -11.40
N MET A 61 5.93 -24.36 -11.88
CA MET A 61 7.03 -24.75 -10.99
C MET A 61 7.67 -23.55 -10.28
N LYS A 62 7.63 -22.37 -10.90
CA LYS A 62 8.11 -21.09 -10.32
C LYS A 62 7.08 -20.39 -9.41
N GLU A 63 5.86 -20.92 -9.35
CA GLU A 63 4.84 -20.53 -8.36
C GLU A 63 5.04 -21.25 -7.02
N ILE A 64 5.42 -22.53 -7.06
CA ILE A 64 5.64 -23.36 -5.85
C ILE A 64 7.02 -23.09 -5.26
N ILE A 65 8.06 -23.04 -6.10
CA ILE A 65 9.41 -22.65 -5.71
C ILE A 65 9.61 -21.23 -6.22
N ILE A 66 9.37 -20.25 -5.34
CA ILE A 66 9.49 -18.84 -5.71
C ILE A 66 10.94 -18.55 -6.10
N ASP A 67 11.09 -17.92 -7.27
CA ASP A 67 12.36 -17.41 -7.76
C ASP A 67 12.70 -16.12 -6.99
N VAL A 68 13.33 -16.28 -5.83
CA VAL A 68 13.68 -15.19 -4.90
C VAL A 68 14.47 -14.05 -5.56
N PRO A 69 15.50 -14.29 -6.40
CA PRO A 69 16.19 -13.19 -7.08
C PRO A 69 15.30 -12.44 -8.08
N LEU A 70 14.40 -13.12 -8.79
CA LEU A 70 13.43 -12.45 -9.66
C LEU A 70 12.38 -11.66 -8.87
N ALA A 71 11.83 -12.25 -7.80
CA ALA A 71 10.82 -11.63 -6.95
C ALA A 71 11.36 -10.38 -6.22
N SER A 72 12.56 -10.47 -5.65
CA SER A 72 13.25 -9.34 -5.03
C SER A 72 13.58 -8.24 -6.05
N GLY A 73 14.10 -8.61 -7.23
CA GLY A 73 14.31 -7.66 -8.33
C GLY A 73 13.05 -6.92 -8.72
N LEU A 74 11.92 -7.61 -8.88
CA LEU A 74 10.63 -7.00 -9.19
C LEU A 74 10.10 -6.10 -8.06
N PHE A 75 10.30 -6.52 -6.81
CA PHE A 75 9.89 -5.75 -5.64
C PHE A 75 10.66 -4.42 -5.55
N PHE A 76 12.00 -4.47 -5.66
CA PHE A 76 12.85 -3.28 -5.65
C PHE A 76 12.66 -2.41 -6.89
N PHE A 77 12.48 -3.01 -8.07
CA PHE A 77 12.25 -2.26 -9.30
C PHE A 77 10.93 -1.50 -9.26
N ASN A 78 9.87 -2.13 -8.74
CA ASN A 78 8.61 -1.43 -8.50
C ASN A 78 8.77 -0.34 -7.45
N LEU A 79 9.53 -0.57 -6.37
CA LEU A 79 9.83 0.44 -5.32
C LEU A 79 10.49 1.67 -5.90
N LEU A 80 11.54 1.44 -6.67
CA LEU A 80 12.27 2.48 -7.36
C LEU A 80 11.42 3.19 -8.41
N LEU A 81 10.62 2.46 -9.20
CA LEU A 81 9.73 3.07 -10.19
C LEU A 81 8.64 3.91 -9.56
N TYR A 82 8.10 3.49 -8.42
CA TYR A 82 7.09 4.25 -7.71
C TYR A 82 7.67 5.56 -7.17
N PHE A 83 8.84 5.49 -6.54
CA PHE A 83 9.57 6.68 -6.09
C PHE A 83 9.97 7.61 -7.26
N ARG A 84 10.44 7.04 -8.38
CA ARG A 84 10.77 7.80 -9.60
C ARG A 84 9.53 8.40 -10.26
N LYS A 85 8.36 7.77 -10.16
CA LYS A 85 7.10 8.28 -10.69
C LYS A 85 6.62 9.48 -9.87
N GLU A 86 6.79 9.46 -8.55
CA GLU A 86 6.49 10.61 -7.69
C GLU A 86 7.41 11.81 -8.03
N GLU A 87 8.71 11.59 -8.25
CA GLU A 87 9.61 12.65 -8.73
C GLU A 87 9.19 13.21 -10.10
N LEU A 88 8.76 12.36 -11.04
CA LEU A 88 8.28 12.78 -12.36
C LEU A 88 6.96 13.57 -12.31
N ILE A 89 6.07 13.25 -11.36
CA ILE A 89 4.82 14.00 -11.14
C ILE A 89 5.13 15.37 -10.52
N LEU A 90 6.13 15.47 -9.65
CA LEU A 90 6.63 16.74 -9.09
C LEU A 90 7.40 17.59 -10.11
N TYR A 91 8.12 16.96 -11.07
CA TYR A 91 8.82 17.67 -12.15
C TYR A 91 7.90 18.05 -13.33
N SER A 92 6.68 17.53 -13.35
CA SER A 92 5.63 17.83 -14.35
C SER A 92 4.57 18.79 -13.79
N ASN A 93 4.93 19.63 -12.81
CA ASN A 93 4.13 20.78 -12.34
C ASN A 93 4.99 22.05 -12.38
#